data_AF-A0A522DF67-F1
#
_entry.id   AF-A0A522DF67-F1
#
_cell.length_a   1.000
_cell.length_b   1.000
_cell.length_c   1.000
_cell.angle_alpha   90.00
_cell.angle_beta   90.00
_cell.angle_gamma   90.00
#
_symmetry.space_group_name_H-M   'P 1'
#
loop_
_entity.id
_entity.type
_entity.pdbx_description
1 polymer ?
#
loop_
_entity_poly.entity_id
_entity_poly.type
_entity_poly.pdbx_seq_one_letter_code
_entity_poly.pdbx_strand_id
1 'polypeptide(L)'
;VHTGEGHSDDWDFEALWTELKTLYPISITIDEVLTEAGARGRITGGFLLREILSDAKLAYSRRETQLGSPAMRELERRVVLSVIDRRWRDHLYEMDYLKDGIGLRAMAQRDPLVEYQREGFALYQNMMGSIREESVGFLFNLEVEVSGSVEGPSVQARGLSAAGEAPAERLSYSAPSEDALGEVEVRNEQGRIERAATARAQQAQAQAQGGSLNPAFGQQPPAQSGDRGAFGQRAEDGAQPPRNRAERRAQERKGR
;
A
#
# COMPACT_ATOMS: atom_id res chain seq x y z
N VAL A 1 -7.62 5.63 -26.22
CA VAL A 1 -8.97 5.10 -26.51
C VAL A 1 -9.72 6.03 -27.46
N HIS A 2 -9.65 7.35 -27.27
CA HIS A 2 -10.40 8.36 -28.04
C HIS A 2 -9.92 8.66 -29.47
N THR A 3 -8.77 8.11 -29.87
CA THR A 3 -8.16 8.32 -31.20
C THR A 3 -7.69 7.00 -31.85
N GLY A 4 -8.10 5.85 -31.29
CA GLY A 4 -7.55 4.54 -31.64
C GLY A 4 -8.23 3.84 -32.82
N GLU A 5 -9.50 4.17 -33.10
CA GLU A 5 -10.31 3.57 -34.17
C GLU A 5 -11.18 4.67 -34.82
N GLY A 6 -11.39 4.63 -36.13
CA GLY A 6 -12.25 5.58 -36.88
C GLY A 6 -11.52 6.65 -37.70
N HIS A 7 -12.28 7.48 -38.41
CA HIS A 7 -11.74 8.64 -39.12
C HIS A 7 -11.52 9.79 -38.12
N SER A 8 -10.61 10.72 -38.43
CA SER A 8 -10.28 11.87 -37.56
C SER A 8 -11.49 12.75 -37.19
N ASP A 9 -12.56 12.67 -37.97
CA ASP A 9 -13.81 13.39 -37.73
C ASP A 9 -14.65 12.77 -36.60
N ASP A 10 -14.46 11.49 -36.29
CA ASP A 10 -15.18 10.74 -35.24
C ASP A 10 -14.48 10.81 -33.86
N TRP A 11 -13.31 11.47 -33.77
CA TRP A 11 -12.53 11.53 -32.55
C TRP A 11 -13.14 12.49 -31.52
N ASP A 12 -13.22 12.02 -30.28
CA ASP A 12 -13.68 12.83 -29.15
C ASP A 12 -12.50 13.62 -28.56
N PHE A 13 -12.29 14.82 -29.10
CA PHE A 13 -11.26 15.75 -28.64
C PHE A 13 -11.56 16.28 -27.23
N GLU A 14 -12.82 16.43 -26.84
CA GLU A 14 -13.19 16.97 -25.52
C GLU A 14 -12.85 15.96 -24.41
N ALA A 15 -13.19 14.68 -24.62
CA ALA A 15 -12.82 13.61 -23.71
C ALA A 15 -11.29 13.48 -23.62
N LEU A 16 -10.60 13.52 -24.76
CA LEU A 16 -9.13 13.46 -24.79
C LEU A 16 -8.48 14.60 -24.00
N TRP A 17 -8.93 15.85 -24.18
CA TRP A 17 -8.39 16.99 -23.43
C TRP A 17 -8.70 16.91 -21.95
N THR A 18 -9.88 16.38 -21.60
CA THR A 18 -10.27 16.16 -20.21
C THR A 18 -9.33 15.17 -19.52
N GLU A 19 -9.00 14.06 -20.17
CA GLU A 19 -8.02 13.10 -19.67
C GLU A 19 -6.60 13.69 -19.61
N LEU A 20 -6.14 14.39 -20.66
CA LEU A 20 -4.81 14.99 -20.69
C LEU A 20 -4.58 16.00 -19.56
N LYS A 21 -5.60 16.80 -19.21
CA LYS A 21 -5.55 17.76 -18.09
C LYS A 21 -5.25 17.09 -16.74
N THR A 22 -5.61 15.83 -16.57
CA THR A 22 -5.29 15.07 -15.34
C THR A 22 -3.81 14.68 -15.26
N LEU A 23 -3.16 14.50 -16.41
CA LEU A 23 -1.79 14.02 -16.49
C LEU A 23 -0.77 15.17 -16.43
N TYR A 24 -1.05 16.28 -17.12
CA TYR A 24 -0.16 17.42 -17.14
C TYR A 24 -0.93 18.72 -17.46
N PRO A 25 -0.37 19.90 -17.11
CA PRO A 25 -1.01 21.18 -17.39
C PRO A 25 -0.90 21.53 -18.88
N ILE A 26 -1.81 20.99 -19.68
CA ILE A 26 -1.94 21.26 -21.12
C ILE A 26 -2.15 22.76 -21.37
N SER A 27 -1.30 23.37 -22.20
CA SER A 27 -1.45 24.79 -22.58
C SER A 27 -2.18 24.99 -23.91
N ILE A 28 -2.08 24.01 -24.80
CA ILE A 28 -2.66 24.07 -26.14
C ILE A 28 -4.14 23.73 -26.13
N THR A 29 -4.91 24.54 -26.84
CA THR A 29 -6.34 24.36 -27.01
C THR A 29 -6.66 23.50 -28.22
N ILE A 30 -7.87 22.92 -28.25
CA ILE A 30 -8.35 22.15 -29.40
C ILE A 30 -8.38 23.04 -30.66
N ASP A 31 -8.78 24.30 -30.53
CA ASP A 31 -8.86 25.25 -31.64
C ASP A 31 -7.51 25.59 -32.26
N GLU A 32 -6.45 25.68 -31.44
CA GLU A 32 -5.08 25.89 -31.92
C GLU A 32 -4.60 24.70 -32.77
N VAL A 33 -4.82 23.47 -32.30
CA VAL A 33 -4.52 22.25 -33.06
C VAL A 33 -5.26 22.23 -34.40
N LEU A 34 -6.55 22.59 -34.38
CA LEU A 34 -7.39 22.62 -35.56
C LEU A 34 -6.94 23.68 -36.57
N THR A 35 -6.54 24.85 -36.08
CA THR A 35 -6.04 25.94 -36.90
C THR A 35 -4.72 25.57 -37.58
N GLU A 36 -3.82 24.92 -36.84
CA GLU A 36 -2.54 24.47 -37.37
C GLU A 36 -2.67 23.31 -38.36
N ALA A 37 -3.60 22.38 -38.12
CA ALA A 37 -3.95 21.32 -39.07
C ALA A 37 -4.71 21.85 -40.31
N GLY A 38 -5.30 23.05 -40.20
CA GLY A 38 -6.13 23.71 -41.20
C GLY A 38 -7.54 23.14 -41.35
N ALA A 39 -7.75 21.84 -41.11
CA ALA A 39 -9.07 21.20 -41.11
C ALA A 39 -9.09 19.92 -40.26
N ARG A 40 -10.24 19.61 -39.65
CA ARG A 40 -10.47 18.40 -38.83
C ARG A 40 -10.05 17.10 -39.53
N GLY A 41 -10.44 16.94 -40.80
CA GLY A 41 -10.14 15.77 -41.62
C GLY A 41 -8.65 15.55 -41.98
N ARG A 42 -7.76 16.49 -41.60
CA ARG A 42 -6.31 16.38 -41.83
C ARG A 42 -5.52 16.05 -40.57
N ILE A 43 -6.19 15.99 -39.42
CA ILE A 43 -5.55 15.60 -38.17
C ILE A 43 -5.22 14.12 -38.24
N THR A 44 -3.94 13.81 -38.17
CA THR A 44 -3.46 12.43 -38.03
C THR A 44 -3.03 12.19 -36.60
N GLY A 45 -3.05 10.93 -36.15
CA GLY A 45 -2.61 10.59 -34.80
C GLY A 45 -1.16 10.96 -34.55
N GLY A 46 -0.31 10.85 -35.58
CA GLY A 46 1.08 11.29 -35.53
C GLY A 46 1.24 12.81 -35.42
N PHE A 47 0.38 13.61 -36.07
CA PHE A 47 0.37 15.06 -35.90
C PHE A 47 -0.03 15.44 -34.47
N LEU A 48 -1.16 14.92 -33.99
CA LEU A 48 -1.67 15.21 -32.65
C LEU A 48 -0.67 14.79 -31.56
N LEU A 49 -0.06 13.61 -31.72
CA LEU A 49 0.97 13.14 -30.79
C LEU A 49 2.18 14.07 -30.75
N ARG A 50 2.67 14.55 -31.91
CA ARG A 50 3.78 15.50 -31.94
C ARG A 50 3.42 16.80 -31.22
N GLU A 51 2.22 17.31 -31.44
CA GLU A 51 1.82 18.60 -30.89
C GLU A 51 1.65 18.56 -29.37
N ILE A 52 0.96 17.53 -28.86
CA ILE A 52 0.83 17.29 -27.42
C ILE A 52 2.21 17.05 -26.78
N LEU A 53 3.11 16.28 -27.43
CA LEU A 53 4.45 16.06 -26.89
C LEU A 53 5.30 17.34 -26.87
N SER A 54 5.16 18.21 -27.87
CA SER A 54 5.82 19.51 -27.90
C SER A 54 5.35 20.38 -26.74
N ASP A 55 4.05 20.45 -26.50
CA ASP A 55 3.46 21.17 -25.37
C ASP A 55 3.89 20.61 -24.01
N ALA A 56 3.83 19.29 -23.84
CA ALA A 56 4.26 18.63 -22.61
C ALA A 56 5.74 18.90 -22.30
N LYS A 57 6.61 18.96 -23.33
CA LYS A 57 8.02 19.35 -23.16
C LYS A 57 8.15 20.80 -22.70
N LEU A 58 7.35 21.73 -23.24
CA LEU A 58 7.34 23.11 -22.78
C LEU A 58 6.87 23.21 -21.33
N ALA A 59 5.80 22.50 -20.96
CA ALA A 59 5.33 22.42 -19.58
C ALA A 59 6.41 21.88 -18.63
N TYR A 60 7.12 20.84 -19.05
CA TYR A 60 8.25 20.27 -18.31
C TYR A 60 9.39 21.29 -18.14
N SER A 61 9.82 21.96 -19.22
CA SER A 61 10.88 22.97 -19.14
C SER A 61 10.52 24.16 -18.24
N ARG A 62 9.24 24.60 -18.27
CA ARG A 62 8.74 25.63 -17.34
C ARG A 62 8.87 25.18 -15.89
N ARG A 63 8.47 23.94 -15.60
CA ARG A 63 8.57 23.36 -14.27
C ARG A 63 10.02 23.18 -13.80
N GLU A 64 10.92 22.71 -14.66
CA GLU A 64 12.35 22.61 -14.35
C GLU A 64 12.97 23.98 -14.07
N THR A 65 12.55 25.02 -14.79
CA THR A 65 13.00 26.40 -14.54
C THR A 65 12.51 26.93 -13.18
N GLN A 66 11.29 26.57 -12.77
CA GLN A 66 10.70 26.98 -11.48
C GLN A 66 11.37 26.29 -10.29
N LEU A 67 11.63 24.98 -10.39
CA LEU A 67 12.22 24.19 -9.30
C LEU A 67 13.76 24.26 -9.28
N GLY A 68 14.37 24.44 -10.45
CA GLY A 68 15.80 24.25 -10.67
C GLY A 68 16.15 22.80 -11.01
N SER A 69 17.15 22.61 -11.87
CA SER A 69 17.50 21.28 -12.40
C SER A 69 17.85 20.24 -11.30
N PRO A 70 18.65 20.55 -10.26
CA PRO A 70 18.97 19.58 -9.21
C PRO A 70 17.73 19.06 -8.46
N ALA A 71 16.81 19.96 -8.11
CA ALA A 71 15.56 19.59 -7.46
C ALA A 71 14.65 18.79 -8.41
N MET A 72 14.59 19.17 -9.69
CA MET A 72 13.81 18.43 -10.68
C MET A 72 14.29 16.98 -10.85
N ARG A 73 15.61 16.74 -10.91
CA ARG A 73 16.17 15.37 -11.01
C ARG A 73 15.87 14.53 -9.77
N GLU A 74 15.92 15.13 -8.59
CA GLU A 74 15.57 14.43 -7.35
C GLU A 74 14.06 14.13 -7.29
N LEU A 75 13.21 15.06 -7.73
CA LEU A 75 11.77 14.83 -7.86
C LEU A 75 11.47 13.65 -8.79
N GLU A 76 12.04 13.62 -9.99
CA GLU A 76 11.87 12.53 -10.95
C GLU A 76 12.22 11.18 -10.35
N ARG A 77 13.39 11.11 -9.70
CA ARG A 77 13.85 9.88 -9.06
C ARG A 77 12.87 9.42 -7.98
N ARG A 78 12.44 10.32 -7.10
CA ARG A 78 11.49 10.01 -6.01
C ARG A 78 10.14 9.55 -6.54
N VAL A 79 9.59 10.27 -7.52
CA VAL A 79 8.32 9.94 -8.15
C VAL A 79 8.36 8.54 -8.76
N VAL A 80 9.34 8.29 -9.64
CA VAL A 80 9.43 7.01 -10.36
C VAL A 80 9.65 5.85 -9.39
N LEU A 81 10.56 5.99 -8.41
CA LEU A 81 10.80 4.93 -7.43
C LEU A 81 9.58 4.64 -6.55
N SER A 82 8.87 5.68 -6.10
CA SER A 82 7.67 5.52 -5.26
C SER A 82 6.54 4.84 -6.03
N VAL A 83 6.30 5.24 -7.29
CA VAL A 83 5.29 4.64 -8.16
C VAL A 83 5.62 3.19 -8.48
N ILE A 84 6.89 2.89 -8.81
CA ILE A 84 7.33 1.51 -9.08
C ILE A 84 7.13 0.63 -7.85
N ASP A 85 7.57 1.06 -6.67
CA ASP A 85 7.43 0.25 -5.45
C ASP A 85 5.96 -0.09 -5.14
N ARG A 86 5.09 0.92 -5.20
CA ARG A 86 3.65 0.73 -4.98
C ARG A 86 3.06 -0.23 -6.02
N ARG A 87 3.28 0.02 -7.30
CA ARG A 87 2.69 -0.78 -8.40
C ARG A 87 3.24 -2.19 -8.46
N TRP A 88 4.50 -2.40 -8.09
CA TRP A 88 5.09 -3.72 -7.96
C TRP A 88 4.44 -4.52 -6.84
N ARG A 89 4.22 -3.91 -5.65
CA ARG A 89 3.48 -4.57 -4.56
C ARG A 89 2.06 -4.93 -4.96
N ASP A 90 1.33 -4.00 -5.58
CA ASP A 90 -0.02 -4.24 -6.09
C ASP A 90 -0.01 -5.44 -7.08
N HIS A 91 0.95 -5.47 -8.01
CA HIS A 91 1.09 -6.57 -8.96
C HIS A 91 1.40 -7.91 -8.28
N LEU A 92 2.26 -7.94 -7.25
CA LEU A 92 2.51 -9.17 -6.50
C LEU A 92 1.23 -9.72 -5.86
N TYR A 93 0.40 -8.84 -5.29
CA TYR A 93 -0.91 -9.25 -4.78
C TYR A 93 -1.83 -9.78 -5.88
N GLU A 94 -1.90 -9.10 -7.03
CA GLU A 94 -2.67 -9.58 -8.18
C GLU A 94 -2.18 -10.96 -8.68
N MET A 95 -0.87 -11.20 -8.68
CA MET A 95 -0.28 -12.48 -9.06
C MET A 95 -0.59 -13.59 -8.06
N ASP A 96 -0.62 -13.29 -6.77
CA ASP A 96 -1.06 -14.23 -5.72
C ASP A 96 -2.54 -14.61 -5.92
N TYR A 97 -3.42 -13.63 -6.16
CA TYR A 97 -4.83 -13.91 -6.48
C TYR A 97 -5.01 -14.71 -7.77
N LEU A 98 -4.23 -14.39 -8.80
CA LEU A 98 -4.27 -15.12 -10.07
C LEU A 98 -3.90 -16.60 -9.87
N LYS A 99 -2.86 -16.86 -9.07
CA LYS A 99 -2.40 -18.22 -8.76
C LYS A 99 -3.49 -19.04 -8.06
N ASP A 100 -4.18 -18.46 -7.09
CA ASP A 100 -5.30 -19.12 -6.41
C ASP A 100 -6.49 -19.36 -7.35
N GLY A 101 -6.77 -18.41 -8.25
CA GLY A 101 -7.88 -18.49 -9.20
C GLY A 101 -7.69 -19.48 -10.36
N ILE A 102 -6.45 -19.81 -10.72
CA ILE A 102 -6.15 -20.78 -11.79
C ILE A 102 -6.36 -22.22 -11.32
N GLY A 103 -6.17 -22.49 -10.03
CA GLY A 103 -6.45 -23.81 -9.45
C GLY A 103 -7.88 -24.29 -9.70
N LEU A 104 -8.84 -23.36 -9.75
CA LEU A 104 -10.25 -23.64 -10.06
C LEU A 104 -10.54 -23.76 -11.56
N ARG A 105 -9.72 -23.14 -12.44
CA ARG A 105 -9.89 -23.14 -13.90
C ARG A 105 -9.21 -24.31 -14.61
N ALA A 106 -8.34 -25.06 -13.92
CA ALA A 106 -7.74 -26.30 -14.40
C ALA A 106 -8.79 -27.38 -14.80
N MET A 107 -10.04 -27.25 -14.36
CA MET A 107 -11.15 -28.11 -14.76
C MET A 107 -11.57 -27.94 -16.25
N ALA A 108 -11.13 -26.87 -16.93
CA ALA A 108 -11.51 -26.57 -18.32
C ALA A 108 -10.56 -27.17 -19.38
N GLN A 109 -9.74 -28.18 -19.04
CA GLN A 109 -8.78 -28.84 -19.96
C GLN A 109 -7.73 -27.92 -20.61
N ARG A 110 -7.62 -26.67 -20.17
CA ARG A 110 -6.52 -25.78 -20.56
C ARG A 110 -5.33 -25.98 -19.63
N ASP A 111 -4.12 -25.86 -20.17
CA ASP A 111 -2.90 -25.94 -19.39
C ASP A 111 -2.83 -24.77 -18.39
N PRO A 112 -2.88 -25.04 -17.06
CA PRO A 112 -2.84 -24.01 -16.04
C PRO A 112 -1.61 -23.10 -16.14
N LEU A 113 -0.48 -23.65 -16.59
CA LEU A 113 0.76 -22.90 -16.72
C LEU A 113 0.68 -21.86 -17.85
N VAL A 114 0.07 -22.23 -18.98
CA VAL A 114 -0.07 -21.33 -20.13
C VAL A 114 -1.03 -20.19 -19.82
N GLU A 115 -2.15 -20.47 -19.16
CA GLU A 115 -3.10 -19.43 -18.75
C GLU A 115 -2.49 -18.49 -17.70
N TYR A 116 -1.71 -19.01 -16.74
CA TYR A 116 -0.97 -18.17 -15.77
C TYR A 116 0.00 -17.23 -16.46
N GLN A 117 0.79 -17.73 -17.43
CA GLN A 117 1.72 -16.88 -18.17
C GLN A 117 0.99 -15.82 -19.00
N ARG A 118 -0.10 -16.19 -19.69
CA ARG A 118 -0.85 -15.25 -20.51
C ARG A 118 -1.49 -14.14 -19.67
N GLU A 119 -2.20 -14.51 -18.61
CA GLU A 119 -2.87 -13.55 -17.72
C GLU A 119 -1.85 -12.73 -16.91
N GLY A 120 -0.80 -13.37 -16.38
CA GLY A 120 0.27 -12.68 -15.67
C GLY A 120 1.00 -11.67 -16.55
N PHE A 121 1.24 -11.98 -17.82
CA PHE A 121 1.82 -11.02 -18.76
C PHE A 121 0.88 -9.86 -19.08
N ALA A 122 -0.43 -10.09 -19.15
CA ALA A 122 -1.41 -9.01 -19.32
C ALA A 122 -1.41 -8.07 -18.11
N LEU A 123 -1.39 -8.62 -16.88
CA LEU A 123 -1.28 -7.84 -15.64
C LEU A 123 0.03 -7.03 -15.60
N TYR A 124 1.16 -7.64 -16.00
CA TYR A 124 2.44 -6.94 -16.08
C TYR A 124 2.39 -5.75 -17.06
N GLN A 125 1.80 -5.92 -18.24
CA GLN A 125 1.65 -4.82 -19.21
C GLN A 125 0.78 -3.68 -18.65
N ASN A 126 -0.31 -4.02 -17.96
CA ASN A 126 -1.18 -3.04 -17.29
C ASN A 126 -0.44 -2.30 -16.17
N MET A 127 0.35 -3.02 -15.36
CA MET A 127 1.20 -2.42 -14.34
C MET A 127 2.20 -1.44 -14.97
N MET A 128 2.89 -1.85 -16.04
CA MET A 128 3.83 -0.98 -16.76
C MET A 128 3.16 0.26 -17.36
N GLY A 129 1.92 0.12 -17.87
CA GLY A 129 1.09 1.24 -18.31
C GLY A 129 0.79 2.22 -17.19
N SER A 130 0.30 1.70 -16.07
CA SER A 130 -0.04 2.48 -14.87
C SER A 130 1.17 3.23 -14.31
N ILE A 131 2.33 2.57 -14.24
CA ILE A 131 3.58 3.21 -13.80
C ILE A 131 3.91 4.42 -14.66
N ARG A 132 3.81 4.32 -16.00
CA ARG A 132 4.11 5.44 -16.89
C ARG A 132 3.13 6.60 -16.67
N GLU A 133 1.84 6.30 -16.60
CA GLU A 133 0.79 7.29 -16.46
C GLU A 133 0.86 8.04 -15.11
N GLU A 134 0.95 7.30 -14.01
CA GLU A 134 1.08 7.90 -12.67
C GLU A 134 2.40 8.64 -12.48
N SER A 135 3.51 8.14 -13.03
CA SER A 135 4.78 8.84 -12.91
C SER A 135 4.69 10.22 -13.56
N VAL A 136 4.06 10.33 -14.74
CA VAL A 136 3.85 11.62 -15.40
C VAL A 136 2.87 12.48 -14.60
N GLY A 137 1.73 11.92 -14.20
CA GLY A 137 0.72 12.62 -13.41
C GLY A 137 1.27 13.22 -12.13
N PHE A 138 2.02 12.44 -11.36
CA PHE A 138 2.66 12.93 -10.14
C PHE A 138 3.74 13.97 -10.43
N LEU A 139 4.60 13.71 -11.43
CA LEU A 139 5.68 14.63 -11.77
C LEU A 139 5.19 16.06 -12.00
N PHE A 140 4.03 16.23 -12.64
CA PHE A 140 3.44 17.54 -12.94
C PHE A 140 2.51 18.11 -11.85
N ASN A 141 1.85 17.27 -11.05
CA ASN A 141 0.84 17.74 -10.10
C ASN A 141 1.32 17.86 -8.64
N LEU A 142 2.46 17.26 -8.29
CA LEU A 142 2.98 17.35 -6.92
C LEU A 142 3.43 18.76 -6.55
N GLU A 143 3.03 19.22 -5.38
CA GLU A 143 3.59 20.42 -4.76
C GLU A 143 4.95 20.07 -4.15
N VAL A 144 5.97 20.85 -4.54
CA VAL A 144 7.35 20.66 -4.10
C VAL A 144 7.79 21.84 -3.26
N GLU A 145 8.16 21.54 -2.02
CA GLU A 145 8.87 22.50 -1.15
C GLU A 145 10.37 22.22 -1.25
N VAL A 146 11.12 23.21 -1.73
CA VAL A 146 12.58 23.13 -1.82
C VAL A 146 13.17 23.62 -0.51
N SER A 147 13.47 22.69 0.41
CA SER A 147 14.24 23.02 1.61
C SER A 147 15.73 22.99 1.29
N GLY A 148 16.36 24.17 1.24
CA GLY A 148 17.82 24.30 1.14
C GLY A 148 18.48 23.92 2.46
N SER A 149 18.83 22.64 2.64
CA SER A 149 19.66 22.17 3.74
C SER A 149 21.12 22.01 3.31
N VAL A 150 22.04 22.06 4.28
CA VAL A 150 23.51 22.12 4.08
C VAL A 150 24.08 20.87 3.39
N GLU A 151 23.31 19.78 3.29
CA GLU A 151 23.72 18.50 2.67
C GLU A 151 23.27 18.33 1.20
N GLY A 152 22.63 19.34 0.60
CA GLY A 152 22.15 19.32 -0.79
C GLY A 152 20.65 19.57 -0.91
N PRO A 153 20.12 19.79 -2.13
CA PRO A 153 18.70 20.06 -2.33
C PRO A 153 17.86 18.84 -1.90
N SER A 154 17.11 18.99 -0.81
CA SER A 154 16.14 17.99 -0.36
C SER A 154 14.74 18.39 -0.86
N VAL A 155 14.14 17.53 -1.68
CA VAL A 155 12.81 17.77 -2.28
C VAL A 155 11.74 17.07 -1.45
N GLN A 156 11.04 17.81 -0.60
CA GLN A 156 9.84 17.28 0.05
C GLN A 156 8.64 17.52 -0.85
N ALA A 157 8.12 16.42 -1.41
CA ALA A 157 6.97 16.46 -2.29
C ALA A 157 5.75 15.90 -1.53
N ARG A 158 4.77 16.78 -1.29
CA ARG A 158 3.65 16.50 -0.39
C ARG A 158 2.73 15.46 -1.04
N GLY A 159 2.60 14.28 -0.43
CA GLY A 159 1.78 13.17 -0.95
C GLY A 159 2.54 12.01 -1.58
N LEU A 160 3.87 12.11 -1.73
CA LEU A 160 4.77 10.99 -2.08
C LEU A 160 5.29 10.23 -0.88
N SER A 161 5.12 10.77 0.33
CA SER A 161 5.44 10.07 1.56
C SER A 161 4.59 8.82 1.62
N ALA A 162 5.27 7.67 1.56
CA ALA A 162 4.65 6.38 1.74
C ALA A 162 3.74 6.44 2.97
N ALA A 163 2.45 6.16 2.78
CA ALA A 163 1.58 5.76 3.86
C ALA A 163 2.21 4.52 4.50
N GLY A 164 3.06 4.72 5.51
CA GLY A 164 3.91 3.67 6.06
C GLY A 164 4.97 4.16 7.05
N GLU A 165 5.51 5.36 6.89
CA GLU A 165 6.36 5.98 7.91
C GLU A 165 5.61 7.13 8.58
N ALA A 166 4.71 6.78 9.49
CA ALA A 166 4.46 7.66 10.61
C ALA A 166 5.83 7.98 11.25
N PRO A 167 6.11 9.23 11.64
CA PRO A 167 7.30 9.51 12.42
C PRO A 167 7.23 8.58 13.62
N ALA A 168 8.16 7.63 13.70
CA ALA A 168 8.31 6.81 14.88
C ALA A 168 8.77 7.75 15.99
N GLU A 169 7.82 8.47 16.61
CA GLU A 169 7.95 8.88 18.00
C GLU A 169 8.29 7.59 18.74
N ARG A 170 9.59 7.42 19.03
CA ARG A 170 10.12 6.29 19.77
C ARG A 170 9.60 6.42 21.20
N LEU A 171 8.35 6.03 21.41
CA LEU A 171 7.74 5.92 22.72
C LEU A 171 8.45 4.77 23.43
N SER A 172 9.46 5.11 24.24
CA SER A 172 10.14 4.17 25.12
C SER A 172 9.21 3.82 26.27
N TYR A 173 8.64 2.61 26.24
CA TYR A 173 7.86 2.07 27.35
C TYR A 173 8.83 1.51 28.41
N SER A 174 9.03 2.21 29.52
CA SER A 174 9.78 1.65 30.66
C SER A 174 8.86 0.74 31.47
N ALA A 175 9.26 -0.51 31.67
CA ALA A 175 8.51 -1.49 32.45
C ALA A 175 8.38 -1.08 33.93
N PRO A 176 7.38 -1.61 34.66
CA PRO A 176 7.12 -1.23 36.06
C PRO A 176 8.31 -1.58 36.96
N SER A 177 8.78 -0.61 37.72
CA SER A 177 9.75 -0.84 38.81
C SER A 177 9.04 -1.43 40.03
N GLU A 178 9.66 -2.42 40.67
CA GLU A 178 9.16 -3.16 41.85
C GLU A 178 8.78 -2.27 43.05
N ASP A 179 9.27 -1.04 43.13
CA ASP A 179 9.06 -0.14 44.28
C ASP A 179 7.87 0.83 44.14
N ALA A 180 7.17 0.85 42.99
CA ALA A 180 5.98 1.67 42.78
C ALA A 180 4.77 0.79 42.50
N LEU A 181 3.67 1.04 43.22
CA LEU A 181 2.39 0.33 43.17
C LEU A 181 1.70 0.38 41.78
N GLY A 182 2.29 -0.27 40.78
CA GLY A 182 1.68 -0.52 39.47
C GLY A 182 1.37 0.72 38.62
N GLU A 183 1.90 1.90 38.96
CA GLU A 183 1.60 3.14 38.24
C GLU A 183 2.47 3.28 36.99
N VAL A 184 1.83 3.50 35.84
CA VAL A 184 2.51 3.70 34.55
C VAL A 184 2.85 5.19 34.41
N GLU A 185 4.13 5.51 34.24
CA GLU A 185 4.62 6.87 33.96
C GLU A 185 5.25 6.95 32.57
N VAL A 186 4.91 7.98 31.80
CA VAL A 186 5.54 8.26 30.49
C VAL A 186 6.54 9.40 30.65
N ARG A 187 7.78 9.16 30.20
CA ARG A 187 8.90 10.10 30.34
C ARG A 187 9.45 10.45 28.96
N ASN A 188 9.75 11.74 28.74
CA ASN A 188 10.43 12.17 27.52
C ASN A 188 11.95 11.95 27.59
N GLU A 189 12.63 12.20 26.48
CA GLU A 189 14.09 11.98 26.31
C GLU A 189 14.95 12.75 27.33
N GLN A 190 14.42 13.82 27.92
CA GLN A 190 15.11 14.63 28.94
C GLN A 190 14.85 14.15 30.37
N GLY A 191 14.15 13.02 30.53
CA GLY A 191 13.81 12.53 31.85
C GLY A 191 12.76 13.39 32.55
N ARG A 192 11.82 14.03 31.84
CA ARG A 192 10.68 14.71 32.47
C ARG A 192 9.40 13.91 32.29
N ILE A 193 8.58 13.87 33.34
CA ILE A 193 7.30 13.16 33.32
C ILE A 193 6.31 13.96 32.48
N GLU A 194 5.82 13.33 31.42
CA GLU A 194 4.83 13.86 30.49
C GLU A 194 3.43 13.59 31.07
N ARG A 195 2.94 14.49 31.93
CA ARG A 195 1.64 14.30 32.65
C ARG A 195 0.47 13.96 31.71
N ALA A 196 0.45 14.56 30.52
CA ALA A 196 -0.60 14.31 29.53
C ALA A 196 -0.52 12.92 28.89
N ALA A 197 0.70 12.40 28.69
CA ALA A 197 0.92 11.06 28.14
C ALA A 197 0.72 9.98 29.22
N THR A 198 1.17 10.25 30.45
CA THR A 198 0.90 9.42 31.64
C THR A 198 -0.61 9.24 31.86
N ALA A 199 -1.40 10.31 31.81
CA ALA A 199 -2.86 10.24 31.96
C ALA A 199 -3.54 9.38 30.87
N ARG A 200 -3.06 9.45 29.61
CA ARG A 200 -3.57 8.61 28.51
C ARG A 200 -3.22 7.13 28.70
N ALA A 201 -1.99 6.84 29.15
CA ALA A 201 -1.55 5.46 29.41
C ALA A 201 -2.36 4.84 30.56
N GLN A 202 -2.61 5.60 31.63
CA GLN A 202 -3.45 5.16 32.75
C GLN A 202 -4.91 4.93 32.33
N GLN A 203 -5.48 5.79 31.48
CA GLN A 203 -6.82 5.59 30.92
C GLN A 203 -6.93 4.34 30.05
N ALA A 204 -5.94 4.07 29.20
CA ALA A 204 -5.91 2.88 28.36
C ALA A 204 -5.83 1.59 29.20
N GLN A 205 -5.04 1.61 30.28
CA GLN A 205 -4.93 0.48 31.21
C GLN A 205 -6.22 0.26 32.01
N ALA A 206 -6.89 1.33 32.45
CA ALA A 206 -8.18 1.24 33.14
C ALA A 206 -9.30 0.71 32.23
N GLN A 207 -9.30 1.08 30.94
CA GLN A 207 -10.23 0.53 29.94
C GLN A 207 -9.99 -0.95 29.67
N ALA A 208 -8.72 -1.40 29.65
CA ALA A 208 -8.38 -2.81 29.50
C ALA A 208 -8.82 -3.66 30.71
N GLN A 209 -8.88 -3.08 31.91
CA GLN A 209 -9.32 -3.77 33.14
C GLN A 209 -10.85 -3.66 33.39
N GLY A 210 -11.53 -2.63 32.86
CA GLY A 210 -12.97 -2.40 33.04
C GLY A 210 -13.91 -3.23 32.15
N GLY A 211 -13.37 -4.00 31.19
CA GLY A 211 -14.16 -4.82 30.24
C GLY A 211 -14.65 -6.18 30.76
N SER A 212 -14.41 -6.52 32.03
CA SER A 212 -14.82 -7.81 32.61
C SER A 212 -15.86 -7.62 33.71
N LEU A 213 -17.14 -7.54 33.33
CA LEU A 213 -18.27 -7.69 34.25
C LEU A 213 -19.30 -8.68 33.68
N ASN A 214 -19.40 -9.79 34.40
CA ASN A 214 -20.36 -10.88 34.30
C ASN A 214 -21.83 -10.38 34.34
N PRO A 215 -22.76 -11.11 33.70
CA PRO A 215 -24.05 -11.38 34.36
C PRO A 215 -24.32 -12.89 34.46
N ALA A 216 -24.70 -13.29 35.67
CA ALA A 216 -24.98 -14.64 36.07
C ALA A 216 -26.47 -15.02 35.92
N PHE A 217 -26.69 -16.33 35.77
CA PHE A 217 -27.88 -17.15 36.03
C PHE A 217 -28.99 -17.30 34.97
N GLY A 218 -28.95 -18.46 34.31
CA GLY A 218 -30.09 -19.27 33.91
C GLY A 218 -29.74 -20.75 34.03
N GLN A 219 -30.37 -21.46 34.97
CA GLN A 219 -30.14 -22.88 35.29
C GLN A 219 -30.69 -23.81 34.21
N GLN A 220 -29.93 -24.86 33.84
CA GLN A 220 -30.46 -26.14 33.34
C GLN A 220 -29.47 -27.31 33.60
N PRO A 221 -29.94 -28.55 33.85
CA PRO A 221 -29.15 -29.65 34.42
C PRO A 221 -28.28 -30.41 33.39
N PRO A 222 -27.39 -31.33 33.83
CA PRO A 222 -26.19 -31.69 33.08
C PRO A 222 -26.45 -32.75 32.01
N ALA A 223 -26.12 -32.44 30.76
CA ALA A 223 -25.92 -33.43 29.71
C ALA A 223 -24.42 -33.67 29.52
N GLN A 224 -24.02 -34.93 29.63
CA GLN A 224 -22.67 -35.45 29.59
C GLN A 224 -21.93 -35.02 28.32
N SER A 225 -20.88 -34.20 28.46
CA SER A 225 -19.93 -33.90 27.41
C SER A 225 -18.85 -34.99 27.35
N GLY A 226 -19.01 -35.93 26.43
CA GLY A 226 -17.92 -36.79 25.99
C GLY A 226 -16.88 -35.98 25.23
N ASP A 227 -15.64 -36.10 25.67
CA ASP A 227 -14.45 -35.50 25.07
C ASP A 227 -14.24 -36.06 23.65
N ARG A 228 -14.25 -35.20 22.63
CA ARG A 228 -13.92 -35.56 21.24
C ARG A 228 -12.65 -34.85 20.84
N GLY A 229 -11.55 -35.60 20.80
CA GLY A 229 -10.29 -35.14 20.22
C GLY A 229 -10.36 -34.97 18.70
N ALA A 230 -9.55 -34.05 18.18
CA ALA A 230 -9.21 -33.97 16.76
C ALA A 230 -8.45 -35.25 16.38
N PHE A 231 -8.91 -35.94 15.32
CA PHE A 231 -8.55 -37.30 14.91
C PHE A 231 -9.25 -38.41 15.73
N GLY A 232 -10.37 -38.89 15.18
CA GLY A 232 -11.29 -39.84 15.80
C GLY A 232 -10.69 -41.22 16.08
N GLN A 233 -10.01 -41.36 17.21
CA GLN A 233 -9.79 -42.62 17.91
C GLN A 233 -10.23 -42.48 19.37
N ARG A 234 -10.92 -43.51 19.87
CA ARG A 234 -11.47 -43.59 21.23
C ARG A 234 -10.36 -44.04 22.18
N ALA A 235 -9.98 -43.19 23.15
CA ALA A 235 -9.05 -43.57 24.21
C ALA A 235 -9.82 -43.99 25.47
N GLU A 236 -9.63 -45.23 25.90
CA GLU A 236 -10.06 -45.75 27.19
C GLU A 236 -9.01 -45.39 28.27
N ASP A 237 -9.53 -45.01 29.45
CA ASP A 237 -8.94 -45.04 30.79
C ASP A 237 -7.54 -44.44 31.08
N GLY A 238 -7.59 -43.27 31.73
CA GLY A 238 -7.05 -43.14 33.10
C GLY A 238 -5.53 -42.97 33.28
N ALA A 239 -4.96 -41.84 32.87
CA ALA A 239 -3.78 -41.25 33.53
C ALA A 239 -3.59 -39.76 33.15
N GLN A 240 -3.40 -38.90 34.14
CA GLN A 240 -3.11 -37.46 33.93
C GLN A 240 -1.68 -37.27 33.40
N PRO A 241 -1.46 -36.43 32.37
CA PRO A 241 -0.13 -36.24 31.80
C PRO A 241 0.78 -35.43 32.75
N PRO A 242 2.08 -35.79 32.88
CA PRO A 242 3.02 -35.11 33.78
C PRO A 242 3.32 -33.69 33.29
N ARG A 243 3.31 -32.74 34.21
CA ARG A 243 3.32 -31.30 33.90
C ARG A 243 4.72 -30.74 33.69
N ASN A 244 5.80 -31.50 33.87
CA ASN A 244 7.14 -30.98 33.61
C ASN A 244 8.19 -31.98 33.09
N ARG A 245 9.17 -31.44 32.33
CA ARG A 245 10.25 -32.18 31.64
C ARG A 245 11.09 -33.05 32.59
N ALA A 246 11.22 -32.67 33.85
CA ALA A 246 11.94 -33.44 34.87
C ALA A 246 11.25 -34.77 35.23
N GLU A 247 9.91 -34.81 35.23
CA GLU A 247 9.13 -36.00 35.57
C GLU A 247 9.20 -37.08 34.47
N ARG A 248 9.30 -36.66 33.19
CA ARG A 248 9.48 -37.59 32.06
C ARG A 248 10.76 -38.42 32.15
N ARG A 249 11.89 -37.79 32.54
CA ARG A 249 13.18 -38.49 32.65
C ARG A 249 13.25 -39.44 33.84
N ALA A 250 12.48 -39.18 34.90
CA ALA A 250 12.42 -40.04 36.06
C ALA A 250 11.64 -41.34 35.79
N GLN A 251 10.61 -41.27 34.93
CA GLN A 251 9.83 -42.44 34.53
C GLN A 251 10.59 -43.36 33.57
N GLU A 252 11.38 -42.81 32.63
CA GLU A 252 12.24 -43.61 31.73
C GLU A 252 13.29 -44.46 32.48
N ARG A 253 13.78 -44.00 33.64
CA ARG A 253 14.74 -44.75 34.46
C ARG A 253 14.11 -45.88 35.27
N LYS A 254 12.79 -45.89 35.46
CA LYS A 254 12.08 -46.87 36.28
C LYS A 254 11.51 -48.04 35.47
N GLY A 255 11.69 -48.02 34.15
CA GLY A 255 11.20 -49.03 33.21
C GLY A 255 12.28 -49.88 32.53
N ARG A 256 13.48 -49.99 33.13
CA ARG A 256 14.55 -50.89 32.67
C ARG A 256 14.91 -51.91 33.73
#